data_AF-A0AAD6EBU0-F1
#
_entry.id   AF-A0AAD6EBU0-F1
#
_cell.length_a   1.000
_cell.length_b   1.000
_cell.length_c   1.000
_cell.angle_alpha   90.00
_cell.angle_beta   90.00
_cell.angle_gamma   90.00
#
_symmetry.space_group_name_H-M   'P 1'
#
loop_
_entity.id
_entity.type
_entity.pdbx_description
1 polymer ?
#
loop_
_entity_poly.entity_id
_entity_poly.type
_entity_poly.pdbx_seq_one_letter_code
_entity_poly.pdbx_strand_id
1 'polypeptide(L)' 'MARTELVNDMRLDAEVHPDGTSHPTFQPDYAQGTTGRLRPKVEVWKRGKILGAGTFGTVWSEKCVSSEGPARVRAVKMIK' A
#
# COMPACT_ATOMS: atom_id res chain seq x y z
N MET A 1 -23.05 -7.37 -12.17
CA MET A 1 -22.48 -7.16 -10.83
C MET A 1 -23.14 -5.95 -10.22
N ALA A 2 -23.67 -6.10 -9.01
CA ALA A 2 -24.27 -4.98 -8.29
C ALA A 2 -23.17 -4.02 -7.82
N ARG A 3 -23.43 -2.70 -7.77
CA ARG A 3 -22.45 -1.66 -7.37
C ARG A 3 -21.72 -1.98 -6.06
N THR A 4 -22.40 -2.63 -5.12
CA THR A 4 -21.84 -3.03 -3.82
C THR A 4 -20.72 -4.07 -3.95
N GLU A 5 -20.78 -4.96 -4.92
CA GLU A 5 -19.75 -5.99 -5.14
C GLU A 5 -18.44 -5.36 -5.61
N LEU A 6 -18.51 -4.39 -6.53
CA LEU A 6 -17.32 -3.67 -7.02
C LEU A 6 -16.59 -2.91 -5.90
N VAL A 7 -17.32 -2.34 -4.95
CA VAL A 7 -16.72 -1.62 -3.81
C VAL A 7 -16.03 -2.58 -2.85
N ASN A 8 -16.63 -3.75 -2.62
CA ASN A 8 -16.05 -4.77 -1.76
C ASN A 8 -14.78 -5.38 -2.39
N ASP A 9 -14.80 -5.62 -3.70
CA ASP A 9 -13.65 -6.17 -4.44
C ASP A 9 -12.46 -5.21 -4.49
N MET A 10 -12.71 -3.90 -4.37
CA MET A 10 -11.67 -2.86 -4.35
C MET A 10 -11.24 -2.44 -2.93
N ARG A 11 -11.83 -3.04 -1.89
CA ARG A 11 -11.47 -2.73 -0.51
C ARG A 11 -10.05 -3.23 -0.24
N LEU A 12 -9.16 -2.29 0.08
CA LEU A 12 -7.83 -2.60 0.58
C LEU A 12 -7.87 -2.55 2.11
N ASP A 13 -7.72 -3.70 2.76
CA ASP A 13 -7.51 -3.72 4.20
C ASP A 13 -6.15 -3.09 4.51
N ALA A 14 -6.13 -2.07 5.34
CA ALA A 14 -4.92 -1.32 5.69
C ALA A 14 -5.04 -0.72 7.08
N GLU A 15 -3.92 -0.58 7.76
CA GLU A 15 -3.79 0.15 9.01
C GLU A 15 -3.10 1.49 8.76
N VAL A 16 -3.63 2.55 9.37
CA VAL A 16 -3.08 3.90 9.26
C VAL A 16 -2.40 4.26 10.57
N HIS A 17 -1.11 4.58 10.50
CA HIS A 17 -0.27 4.94 11.62
C HIS A 17 0.16 6.42 11.53
N PRO A 18 0.61 7.05 12.63
CA PRO A 18 1.13 8.41 12.58
C PRO A 18 2.34 8.57 11.62
N ASP A 19 3.15 7.53 11.49
CA ASP A 19 4.40 7.50 10.72
C ASP A 19 4.27 6.80 9.36
N GLY A 20 3.06 6.41 8.95
CA GLY A 20 2.85 5.74 7.66
C GLY A 20 1.65 4.81 7.66
N THR A 21 1.76 3.69 6.95
CA THR A 21 0.67 2.71 6.84
C THR A 21 1.22 1.30 6.64
N SER A 22 0.38 0.31 6.92
CA SER A 22 0.66 -1.09 6.61
C SER A 22 -0.54 -1.74 5.93
N HIS A 23 -0.29 -2.68 5.03
CA HIS A 23 -1.36 -3.51 4.48
C HIS A 23 -0.84 -4.89 4.07
N PRO A 24 -1.68 -5.94 4.14
CA PRO A 24 -1.37 -7.22 3.51
C PRO A 24 -1.21 -7.05 1.99
N THR A 25 -0.29 -7.84 1.45
CA THR A 25 -0.06 -8.03 0.02
C THR A 25 0.25 -9.50 -0.23
N PHE A 26 0.24 -9.88 -1.50
CA PHE A 26 0.61 -11.21 -1.95
C PHE A 26 1.77 -11.09 -2.91
N GLN A 27 2.92 -11.67 -2.56
CA GLN A 27 4.07 -11.70 -3.45
C GLN A 27 4.14 -13.09 -4.12
N PRO A 28 4.30 -13.17 -5.45
CA PRO A 28 4.57 -14.43 -6.12
C PRO A 28 5.92 -14.99 -5.64
N ASP A 29 5.88 -16.23 -5.15
CA ASP A 29 7.07 -17.01 -4.84
C ASP A 29 7.58 -17.67 -6.12
N TYR A 30 8.60 -17.07 -6.74
CA TYR A 30 9.22 -17.61 -7.95
C TYR A 30 10.35 -18.61 -7.66
N ALA A 31 10.44 -19.14 -6.43
CA ALA A 31 11.40 -20.21 -6.13
C ALA A 31 11.07 -21.48 -6.95
N GLN A 32 11.87 -21.70 -7.99
CA GLN A 32 12.00 -22.91 -8.82
C GLN A 32 10.71 -23.70 -9.12
N GLY A 33 10.13 -23.43 -10.30
CA GLY A 33 9.40 -24.44 -11.08
C GLY A 33 8.09 -24.98 -10.52
N THR A 34 7.61 -24.48 -9.39
CA THR A 34 6.28 -24.78 -8.86
C THR A 34 5.35 -23.61 -9.12
N THR A 35 4.12 -23.89 -9.52
CA THR A 35 3.05 -22.90 -9.72
C THR A 35 3.01 -21.96 -8.50
N GLY A 36 3.41 -20.71 -8.75
CA GLY A 36 3.83 -19.75 -7.72
C GLY A 36 2.82 -19.61 -6.60
N ARG A 37 3.17 -20.15 -5.44
CA ARG A 37 2.35 -19.99 -4.23
C ARG A 37 2.49 -18.54 -3.78
N LEU A 38 1.39 -17.78 -3.83
CA LEU A 38 1.37 -16.42 -3.30
C LEU A 38 1.66 -16.49 -1.79
N ARG A 39 2.78 -15.89 -1.36
CA ARG A 39 3.09 -15.78 0.07
C ARG A 39 2.44 -14.52 0.62
N PRO A 40 1.61 -14.62 1.67
CA PRO A 40 1.14 -13.46 2.39
C PRO A 40 2.33 -12.68 2.94
N LYS A 41 2.35 -11.37 2.70
CA LYS A 41 3.37 -10.45 3.22
C LYS A 41 2.68 -9.18 3.69
N VAL A 42 3.20 -8.56 4.74
CA VAL A 42 2.75 -7.22 5.13
C VAL A 42 3.69 -6.20 4.51
N GLU A 43 3.13 -5.30 3.71
CA GLU A 43 3.86 -4.12 3.26
C GLU A 43 3.80 -3.03 4.32
N VAL A 44 4.97 -2.54 4.73
CA VAL A 44 5.10 -1.41 5.66
C VAL A 44 5.61 -0.22 4.87
N TRP A 45 4.89 0.89 4.97
CA TRP A 45 5.17 2.13 4.27
C TRP A 45 5.45 3.23 5.28
N LYS A 46 6.60 3.90 5.16
CA LYS A 46 6.96 5.02 6.02
C LYS A 46 6.70 6.36 5.34
N ARG A 47 6.06 7.27 6.08
CA ARG A 47 5.83 8.66 5.71
C ARG A 47 7.15 9.40 5.58
N GLY A 48 7.27 10.12 4.47
CA GLY A 48 8.37 11.02 4.17
C GLY A 48 7.88 12.46 4.10
N LYS A 49 8.45 13.22 3.16
CA LYS A 49 8.16 14.65 3.01
C LYS A 49 6.72 14.93 2.57
N ILE A 50 6.22 16.10 2.96
CA ILE A 50 5.00 16.68 2.39
C ILE A 50 5.27 17.02 0.92
N LEU A 51 4.33 16.64 0.05
CA LEU A 51 4.33 16.95 -1.38
C LEU A 51 3.38 18.11 -1.70
N GLY A 52 2.34 18.31 -0.90
CA GLY A 52 1.42 19.43 -1.02
C GLY A 52 0.39 19.46 0.10
N ALA A 53 -0.15 20.64 0.39
CA ALA A 53 -1.21 20.82 1.38
C ALA A 53 -2.21 21.86 0.86
N GLY A 54 -3.50 21.61 1.08
CA GLY A 54 -4.57 22.48 0.63
C GLY A 54 -5.85 22.33 1.45
N THR A 55 -6.92 22.95 0.97
CA THR A 55 -8.24 22.92 1.62
C THR A 55 -8.78 21.50 1.77
N PHE A 56 -8.50 20.61 0.82
CA PHE A 56 -8.95 19.22 0.81
C PHE A 56 -8.00 18.23 1.51
N GLY A 57 -7.01 18.73 2.25
CA GLY A 57 -6.08 17.92 3.04
C GLY A 57 -4.63 17.97 2.56
N THR A 58 -3.86 16.97 2.95
CA THR A 58 -2.38 16.96 2.82
C THR A 58 -1.91 15.71 2.11
N VAL A 59 -0.94 15.89 1.21
CA VAL A 59 -0.30 14.81 0.46
C VAL A 59 1.15 14.68 0.91
N TRP A 60 1.58 13.45 1.20
CA TRP A 60 2.98 13.12 1.51
C TRP A 60 3.50 12.00 0.63
N SER A 61 4.82 11.90 0.51
CA SER A 61 5.48 10.73 -0.07
C SER A 61 5.56 9.62 0.97
N GLU A 62 5.31 8.36 0.60
CA GLU A 62 5.67 7.20 1.41
C GLU A 62 6.68 6.31 0.67
N LYS A 63 7.54 5.64 1.44
CA LYS A 63 8.50 4.64 0.96
C LYS A 63 8.19 3.29 1.56
N CYS A 64 8.14 2.25 0.73
CA CYS A 64 8.01 0.87 1.22
C CYS A 64 9.32 0.46 1.88
N VAL A 65 9.28 0.06 3.16
CA VAL A 65 10.47 -0.40 3.91
C VAL A 65 10.60 -1.91 3.96
N SER A 66 9.54 -2.63 3.61
CA SER A 66 9.47 -4.09 3.56
C SER A 66 9.78 -4.67 2.17
N SER A 67 10.05 -3.83 1.16
CA SER A 67 10.34 -4.29 -0.20
C SER A 67 11.81 -4.64 -0.37
N GLU A 68 12.06 -5.86 -0.85
CA GLU A 68 13.35 -6.23 -1.43
C GLU A 68 13.35 -5.80 -2.90
N GLY A 69 14.39 -5.09 -3.35
CA GLY A 69 14.49 -4.58 -4.73
C GLY A 69 14.42 -3.05 -4.84
N PRO A 70 14.04 -2.51 -6.03
CA PRO A 70 14.02 -1.07 -6.28
C PRO A 70 13.16 -0.31 -5.26
N ALA A 71 13.60 0.90 -4.91
CA ALA A 71 12.87 1.74 -3.97
C ALA A 71 11.45 2.04 -4.48
N ARG A 72 10.44 1.51 -3.77
CA ARG A 72 9.03 1.78 -4.07
C ARG A 72 8.57 3.02 -3.31
N VAL A 73 8.08 4.00 -4.07
CA VAL A 73 7.54 5.26 -3.56
C VAL A 73 6.10 5.44 -3.99
N ARG A 74 5.30 6.10 -3.17
CA ARG A 74 3.93 6.50 -3.50
C ARG A 74 3.57 7.85 -2.91
N ALA A 75 2.54 8.49 -3.47
CA ALA A 75 1.90 9.65 -2.85
C ALA A 75 0.66 9.18 -2.07
N VAL A 76 0.50 9.66 -0.84
CA VAL A 76 -0.68 9.37 0.00
C VAL A 76 -1.34 10.69 0.36
N LYS A 77 -2.65 10.77 0.12
CA LYS A 77 -3.46 11.93 0.45
C LYS A 77 -4.33 11.62 1.67
N MET A 78 -4.14 12.38 2.74
CA MET A 78 -5.13 12.46 3.82
C MET A 78 -6.18 13.48 3.44
N ILE A 79 -7.43 13.04 3.45
CA ILE A 79 -8.60 13.88 3.18
C ILE A 79 -9.06 14.47 4.53
N LYS A 80 -9.42 15.75 4.54
CA LYS A 80 -10.05 16.42 5.69
C LYS A 80 -11.52 16.06 5.82
#